data_AF-A0A1H8D9H1-F1
#
_entry.id   AF-A0A1H8D9H1-F1
#
_cell.length_a   1.000
_cell.length_b   1.000
_cell.length_c   1.000
_cell.angle_alpha   90.00
_cell.angle_beta   90.00
_cell.angle_gamma   90.00
#
_symmetry.space_group_name_H-M   'P 1'
#
loop_
_entity.id
_entity.type
_entity.pdbx_description
1 polymer ?
#
loop_
_entity_poly.entity_id
_entity_poly.type
_entity_poly.pdbx_seq_one_letter_code
_entity_poly.pdbx_strand_id
1 'polypeptide(L)'
;MTTLTTRESTEDPAVGVKKSGGFTASAANYIDERTSISGAVKELGRKIFPDHWSFLLGEVALYSFVIILLSGSFLTFFFQASMAEVVYEGSYAPLKGIPMSAAMSSTMDISFDIRGGLLMRQVHHWAALLFVAAIGLHMLRIYFTGAFRKPRELNWVIGFVLFILAMAEGFTGYSLPDDLLSGNGLRIIDGLIKGIPVVGTWVSFLLFGGEFPGTDIVGRLYSLHILLLPAIIVALIAMHLLFVVVHKHTQYPAAGHTNQNVVGYPVLPVYAAKAGGFFFIVFGVVMLIASFFTINPIWNYGPYDPSPVSAGTQPDWYIGFADGAMRLIPTGWEFVWLNHTYSLNILVVLIVVGLFIVTVMIYPFIEAWITGDKREHHVLDRPRNAPTRTAIGAAGVTFYASLWAAASSDIMATHFHLTMEGVIHTLQATTLLGPFLAFLITKRVCLALQKKDREIVLHGYESGRIVRLPGGEFVEVHQPVDEYERWKLVSYSDFKPLMLRPNAQGKIGATEKVRAGLSRWFFEDRITPVTQAELDHAHGDHPAEITDK
;
A
#
# COMPACT_ATOMS: atom_id res chain seq x y z
N MET A 1 -81.02 -1.83 25.93
CA MET A 1 -81.18 -1.95 24.46
C MET A 1 -79.88 -1.44 23.84
N THR A 2 -78.95 -2.33 23.47
CA THR A 2 -78.74 -2.83 22.09
C THR A 2 -78.50 -1.67 21.10
N THR A 3 -77.42 -1.63 20.31
CA THR A 3 -76.80 -2.76 19.63
C THR A 3 -75.36 -2.39 19.23
N LEU A 4 -74.42 -3.26 19.61
CA LEU A 4 -73.11 -3.41 18.96
C LEU A 4 -73.34 -3.86 17.51
N THR A 5 -72.82 -3.12 16.55
CA THR A 5 -72.68 -3.59 15.17
C THR A 5 -71.27 -4.15 14.99
N THR A 6 -71.18 -5.47 15.10
CA THR A 6 -70.09 -6.29 14.59
C THR A 6 -69.90 -6.03 13.11
N ARG A 7 -68.77 -5.40 12.72
CA ARG A 7 -68.26 -5.54 11.35
C ARG A 7 -67.42 -6.80 11.31
N GLU A 8 -67.95 -7.79 10.61
CA GLU A 8 -67.27 -9.02 10.22
C GLU A 8 -65.89 -8.69 9.61
N SER A 9 -64.89 -9.43 10.05
CA SER A 9 -63.63 -9.59 9.34
C SER A 9 -63.93 -10.25 8.00
N THR A 10 -64.07 -9.45 6.95
CA THR A 10 -63.90 -9.94 5.59
C THR A 10 -62.44 -10.32 5.45
N GLU A 11 -62.15 -11.62 5.54
CA GLU A 11 -60.96 -12.20 4.94
C GLU A 11 -60.96 -11.76 3.47
N ASP A 12 -60.15 -10.76 3.15
CA ASP A 12 -59.82 -10.47 1.76
C ASP A 12 -59.15 -11.72 1.21
N PRO A 13 -59.65 -12.27 0.09
CA PRO A 13 -59.11 -13.50 -0.46
C PRO A 13 -57.64 -13.25 -0.73
N ALA A 14 -56.79 -14.16 -0.25
CA ALA A 14 -55.39 -14.21 -0.61
C ALA A 14 -55.31 -14.08 -2.13
N VAL A 15 -54.96 -12.88 -2.60
CA VAL A 15 -54.69 -12.62 -4.01
C VAL A 15 -53.45 -13.45 -4.27
N GLY A 16 -53.67 -14.69 -4.71
CA GLY A 16 -52.68 -15.54 -5.30
C GLY A 16 -52.18 -14.81 -6.52
N VAL A 17 -51.18 -13.96 -6.32
CA VAL A 17 -50.37 -13.42 -7.39
C VAL A 17 -49.77 -14.65 -8.05
N LYS A 18 -50.40 -15.12 -9.12
CA LYS A 18 -49.77 -16.02 -10.09
C LYS A 18 -48.60 -15.23 -10.67
N LYS A 19 -47.46 -15.25 -9.97
CA LYS A 19 -46.18 -14.78 -10.47
C LYS A 19 -45.88 -15.68 -11.67
N SER A 20 -46.12 -15.18 -12.87
CA SER A 20 -45.57 -15.79 -14.09
C SER A 20 -44.05 -15.56 -14.08
N GLY A 21 -43.36 -16.31 -13.23
CA GLY A 21 -41.92 -16.23 -13.09
C GLY A 21 -41.30 -17.30 -13.98
N GLY A 22 -40.51 -16.88 -14.98
CA GLY A 22 -39.58 -17.80 -15.62
C GLY A 22 -38.68 -18.50 -14.59
N PHE A 23 -37.97 -19.54 -14.99
CA PHE A 23 -37.10 -20.34 -14.11
C PHE A 23 -36.25 -19.48 -13.15
N THR A 24 -35.71 -18.36 -13.64
CA THR A 24 -34.93 -17.39 -12.87
C THR A 24 -35.69 -16.75 -11.71
N ALA A 25 -36.95 -16.32 -11.92
CA ALA A 25 -37.78 -15.71 -10.88
C ALA A 25 -38.26 -16.75 -9.86
N SER A 26 -38.55 -17.98 -10.31
CA SER A 26 -38.88 -19.09 -9.41
C SER A 26 -37.69 -19.46 -8.51
N ALA A 27 -36.50 -19.60 -9.10
CA ALA A 27 -35.26 -19.86 -8.37
C ALA A 27 -34.92 -18.73 -7.38
N ALA A 28 -35.07 -17.47 -7.78
CA ALA A 28 -34.85 -16.33 -6.90
C ALA A 28 -35.81 -16.34 -5.69
N ASN A 29 -37.12 -16.56 -5.91
CA ASN A 29 -38.08 -16.68 -4.81
C ASN A 29 -37.75 -17.88 -3.90
N TYR A 30 -37.42 -19.04 -4.46
CA TYR A 30 -37.06 -20.24 -3.70
C TYR A 30 -35.88 -20.01 -2.75
N ILE A 31 -34.85 -19.30 -3.23
CA ILE A 31 -33.67 -18.95 -2.43
C ILE A 31 -34.04 -17.91 -1.37
N ASP A 32 -34.79 -16.88 -1.74
CA ASP A 32 -35.15 -15.80 -0.83
C ASP A 32 -36.05 -16.27 0.32
N GLU A 33 -37.00 -17.17 0.05
CA GLU A 33 -37.86 -17.79 1.07
C GLU A 33 -37.08 -18.60 2.12
N ARG A 34 -35.87 -19.09 1.78
CA ARG A 34 -35.02 -19.90 2.69
C ARG A 34 -33.92 -19.12 3.37
N THR A 35 -33.44 -18.06 2.74
CA THR A 35 -32.23 -17.33 3.18
C THR A 35 -32.51 -15.88 3.53
N SER A 36 -33.65 -15.33 3.10
CA SER A 36 -33.98 -13.89 3.18
C SER A 36 -32.86 -12.99 2.63
N ILE A 37 -32.09 -13.49 1.65
CA ILE A 37 -30.89 -12.84 1.12
C ILE A 37 -31.21 -11.55 0.36
N SER A 38 -32.45 -11.36 -0.11
CA SER A 38 -32.85 -10.16 -0.85
C SER A 38 -32.64 -8.86 -0.07
N GLY A 39 -32.81 -8.88 1.25
CA GLY A 39 -32.53 -7.74 2.13
C GLY A 39 -31.06 -7.34 2.09
N ALA A 40 -30.15 -8.30 2.26
CA ALA A 40 -28.72 -8.07 2.20
C ALA A 40 -28.26 -7.63 0.80
N VAL A 41 -28.79 -8.24 -0.27
CA VAL A 41 -28.49 -7.86 -1.65
C VAL A 41 -28.96 -6.43 -1.95
N LYS A 42 -30.13 -6.03 -1.45
CA LYS A 42 -30.64 -4.67 -1.62
C LYS A 42 -29.78 -3.64 -0.90
N GLU A 43 -29.39 -3.91 0.35
CA GLU A 43 -28.53 -3.01 1.14
C GLU A 43 -27.12 -2.87 0.55
N LEU A 44 -26.51 -3.99 0.14
CA LEU A 44 -25.18 -3.97 -0.49
C LEU A 44 -25.24 -3.36 -1.90
N GLY A 45 -26.25 -3.71 -2.69
CA GLY A 45 -26.41 -3.25 -4.07
C GLY A 45 -26.64 -1.74 -4.19
N ARG A 46 -27.32 -1.13 -3.20
CA ARG A 46 -27.58 0.33 -3.16
C ARG A 46 -26.46 1.15 -2.54
N LYS A 47 -25.43 0.49 -1.99
CA LYS A 47 -24.32 1.19 -1.36
C LYS A 47 -23.56 2.02 -2.40
N ILE A 48 -23.26 3.26 -2.05
CA ILE A 48 -22.58 4.21 -2.94
C ILE A 48 -21.07 4.17 -2.73
N PHE A 49 -20.32 4.09 -3.81
CA PHE A 49 -18.86 4.22 -3.84
C PHE A 49 -18.45 5.48 -4.61
N PRO A 50 -17.59 6.32 -4.04
CA PRO A 50 -17.01 7.47 -4.74
C PRO A 50 -16.22 7.07 -5.98
N ASP A 51 -16.26 7.91 -7.00
CA ASP A 51 -15.49 7.70 -8.21
C ASP A 51 -14.24 8.59 -8.25
N HIS A 52 -13.08 7.97 -8.05
CA HIS A 52 -11.78 8.61 -8.26
C HIS A 52 -10.76 7.52 -8.58
N TRP A 53 -9.89 7.73 -9.58
CA TRP A 53 -8.93 6.72 -10.04
C TRP A 53 -8.05 6.17 -8.92
N SER A 54 -7.64 7.00 -7.95
CA SER A 54 -6.78 6.58 -6.83
C SER A 54 -7.48 5.63 -5.85
N PHE A 55 -8.79 5.42 -6.00
CA PHE A 55 -9.55 4.47 -5.17
C PHE A 55 -9.40 3.04 -5.70
N LEU A 56 -9.12 2.90 -7.00
CA LEU A 56 -8.90 1.62 -7.67
C LEU A 56 -7.57 0.94 -7.27
N LEU A 57 -6.61 1.65 -6.66
CA LEU A 57 -5.34 1.08 -6.22
C LEU A 57 -5.52 -0.09 -5.23
N GLY A 58 -6.52 0.00 -4.34
CA GLY A 58 -6.84 -1.11 -3.43
C GLY A 58 -7.48 -2.30 -4.15
N GLU A 59 -8.23 -2.04 -5.22
CA GLU A 59 -8.82 -3.08 -6.07
C GLU A 59 -7.74 -3.82 -6.87
N VAL A 60 -6.72 -3.13 -7.37
CA VAL A 60 -5.57 -3.79 -8.04
C VAL A 60 -4.92 -4.80 -7.09
N ALA A 61 -4.68 -4.44 -5.83
CA ALA A 61 -4.13 -5.37 -4.84
C ALA A 61 -5.06 -6.58 -4.64
N LEU A 62 -6.36 -6.36 -4.48
CA LEU A 62 -7.33 -7.45 -4.32
C LEU A 62 -7.37 -8.37 -5.56
N TYR A 63 -7.35 -7.80 -6.76
CA TYR A 63 -7.39 -8.56 -8.01
C TYR A 63 -6.11 -9.34 -8.26
N SER A 64 -4.94 -8.74 -8.02
CA SER A 64 -3.67 -9.46 -8.04
C SER A 64 -3.67 -10.62 -7.05
N PHE A 65 -4.21 -10.44 -5.84
CA PHE A 65 -4.34 -11.52 -4.87
C PHE A 65 -5.23 -12.67 -5.36
N VAL A 66 -6.36 -12.38 -6.02
CA VAL A 66 -7.20 -13.41 -6.65
C VAL A 66 -6.41 -14.17 -7.73
N ILE A 67 -5.64 -13.46 -8.55
CA ILE A 67 -4.80 -14.10 -9.59
C ILE A 67 -3.73 -14.99 -8.96
N ILE A 68 -3.09 -14.56 -7.88
CA ILE A 68 -2.12 -15.36 -7.11
C ILE A 68 -2.78 -16.62 -6.57
N LEU A 69 -3.98 -16.53 -5.99
CA LEU A 69 -4.69 -17.72 -5.50
C LEU A 69 -5.02 -18.72 -6.62
N LEU A 70 -5.50 -18.24 -7.77
CA LEU A 70 -5.85 -19.10 -8.90
C LEU A 70 -4.61 -19.76 -9.51
N SER A 71 -3.57 -18.99 -9.77
CA SER A 71 -2.30 -19.49 -10.34
C SER A 71 -1.54 -20.36 -9.36
N GLY A 72 -1.50 -20.00 -8.08
CA GLY A 72 -0.87 -20.77 -7.01
C GLY A 72 -1.55 -22.12 -6.83
N SER A 73 -2.89 -22.15 -6.81
CA SER A 73 -3.66 -23.40 -6.77
C SER A 73 -3.36 -24.33 -7.95
N PHE A 74 -3.02 -23.79 -9.12
CA PHE A 74 -2.55 -24.60 -10.24
C PHE A 74 -1.15 -25.17 -9.98
N LEU A 75 -0.21 -24.35 -9.48
CA LEU A 75 1.17 -24.76 -9.24
C LEU A 75 1.28 -25.84 -8.15
N THR A 76 0.42 -25.82 -7.12
CA THR A 76 0.44 -26.82 -6.04
C THR A 76 0.16 -28.25 -6.52
N PHE A 77 -0.48 -28.45 -7.67
CA PHE A 77 -0.68 -29.79 -8.22
C PHE A 77 0.62 -30.44 -8.74
N PHE A 78 1.64 -29.64 -9.02
CA PHE A 78 2.87 -30.08 -9.68
C PHE A 78 4.13 -29.89 -8.83
N PHE A 79 4.13 -28.96 -7.88
CA PHE A 79 5.29 -28.65 -7.05
C PHE A 79 5.51 -29.69 -5.93
N GLN A 80 6.75 -30.13 -5.75
CA GLN A 80 7.15 -31.07 -4.69
C GLN A 80 7.98 -30.36 -3.61
N ALA A 81 7.37 -30.09 -2.45
CA ALA A 81 8.02 -29.38 -1.34
C ALA A 81 8.97 -30.27 -0.52
N SER A 82 10.09 -30.69 -1.11
CA SER A 82 11.07 -31.56 -0.47
C SER A 82 12.51 -31.20 -0.82
N MET A 83 13.39 -31.26 0.18
CA MET A 83 14.85 -31.13 0.04
C MET A 83 15.54 -32.46 -0.26
N ALA A 84 14.79 -33.52 -0.57
CA ALA A 84 15.39 -34.79 -0.97
C ALA A 84 16.22 -34.59 -2.24
N GLU A 85 17.47 -35.05 -2.21
CA GLU A 85 18.38 -34.94 -3.35
C GLU A 85 17.96 -35.92 -4.46
N VAL A 86 17.82 -35.38 -5.67
CA VAL A 86 17.45 -36.10 -6.89
C VAL A 86 18.37 -35.67 -8.02
N VAL A 87 18.54 -36.54 -9.02
CA VAL A 87 19.26 -36.20 -10.24
C VAL A 87 18.25 -35.76 -11.29
N TYR A 88 18.47 -34.58 -11.90
CA TYR A 88 17.52 -34.06 -12.89
C TYR A 88 17.60 -34.83 -14.20
N GLU A 89 16.47 -35.39 -14.62
CA GLU A 89 16.32 -36.18 -15.86
C GLU A 89 15.34 -35.54 -16.87
N GLY A 90 14.87 -34.32 -16.58
CA GLY A 90 13.88 -33.60 -17.40
C GLY A 90 14.43 -33.07 -18.74
N SER A 91 13.62 -32.25 -19.41
CA SER A 91 13.90 -31.82 -20.79
C SER A 91 14.97 -30.73 -20.94
N TYR A 92 15.32 -30.00 -19.88
CA TYR A 92 16.30 -28.92 -19.95
C TYR A 92 17.74 -29.47 -19.96
N ALA A 93 18.29 -29.65 -21.16
CA ALA A 93 19.59 -30.30 -21.39
C ALA A 93 20.76 -29.78 -20.53
N PRO A 94 20.96 -28.47 -20.29
CA PRO A 94 22.10 -27.97 -19.52
C PRO A 94 22.16 -28.43 -18.05
N LEU A 95 21.03 -28.80 -17.44
CA LEU A 95 20.97 -29.26 -16.04
C LEU A 95 20.78 -30.78 -15.92
N LYS A 96 20.76 -31.50 -17.05
CA LYS A 96 20.55 -32.96 -17.02
C LYS A 96 21.72 -33.67 -16.36
N GLY A 97 21.43 -34.59 -15.44
CA GLY A 97 22.44 -35.33 -14.67
C GLY A 97 23.01 -34.56 -13.47
N ILE A 98 22.53 -33.33 -13.20
CA ILE A 98 22.96 -32.53 -12.05
C ILE A 98 22.12 -32.90 -10.82
N PRO A 99 22.74 -33.13 -9.63
CA PRO A 99 22.01 -33.31 -8.38
C PRO A 99 21.34 -31.99 -7.94
N MET A 100 20.10 -32.07 -7.47
CA MET A 100 19.31 -30.94 -6.97
C MET A 100 18.25 -31.42 -5.98
N SER A 101 17.58 -30.49 -5.29
CA SER A 101 16.41 -30.85 -4.48
C SER A 101 15.21 -31.25 -5.36
N ALA A 102 14.33 -32.08 -4.82
CA ALA A 102 13.06 -32.42 -5.47
C ALA A 102 12.19 -31.16 -5.74
N ALA A 103 12.34 -30.13 -4.90
CA ALA A 103 11.74 -28.81 -5.10
C ALA A 103 12.24 -28.12 -6.38
N MET A 104 13.55 -28.06 -6.59
CA MET A 104 14.14 -27.52 -7.80
C MET A 104 13.76 -28.35 -9.03
N SER A 105 13.84 -29.69 -8.94
CA SER A 105 13.48 -30.58 -10.05
C SER A 105 12.02 -30.40 -10.48
N SER A 106 11.08 -30.40 -9.53
CA SER A 106 9.65 -30.21 -9.85
C SER A 106 9.35 -28.80 -10.39
N THR A 107 10.11 -27.78 -9.98
CA THR A 107 9.97 -26.43 -10.53
C THR A 107 10.50 -26.33 -11.96
N MET A 108 11.56 -27.09 -12.29
CA MET A 108 12.03 -27.26 -13.66
C MET A 108 10.99 -27.97 -14.53
N ASP A 109 10.35 -29.02 -14.01
CA ASP A 109 9.27 -29.73 -14.71
C ASP A 109 8.07 -28.80 -14.98
N ILE A 110 7.66 -27.99 -14.00
CA ILE A 110 6.65 -26.94 -14.21
C ILE A 110 7.06 -25.99 -15.35
N SER A 111 8.34 -25.65 -15.43
CA SER A 111 8.85 -24.67 -16.39
C SER A 111 8.96 -25.23 -17.82
N PHE A 112 9.24 -26.53 -17.99
CA PHE A 112 9.53 -27.08 -19.32
C PHE A 112 8.64 -28.24 -19.75
N ASP A 113 8.12 -29.03 -18.80
CA ASP A 113 7.46 -30.31 -19.08
C ASP A 113 5.94 -30.27 -18.85
N ILE A 114 5.42 -29.27 -18.12
CA ILE A 114 3.99 -29.03 -17.96
C ILE A 114 3.49 -28.00 -18.99
N ARG A 115 2.48 -28.39 -19.78
CA ARG A 115 1.89 -27.49 -20.80
C ARG A 115 1.29 -26.24 -20.16
N GLY A 116 1.87 -25.08 -20.49
CA GLY A 116 1.48 -23.79 -19.91
C GLY A 116 1.99 -23.55 -18.49
N GLY A 117 2.80 -24.46 -17.94
CA GLY A 117 3.33 -24.36 -16.58
C GLY A 117 4.25 -23.17 -16.39
N LEU A 118 5.16 -22.89 -17.34
CA LEU A 118 5.99 -21.68 -17.30
C LEU A 118 5.17 -20.40 -17.28
N LEU A 119 4.16 -20.30 -18.15
CA LEU A 119 3.29 -19.13 -18.20
C LEU A 119 2.58 -18.96 -16.85
N MET A 120 2.02 -20.02 -16.28
CA MET A 120 1.34 -19.92 -14.99
C MET A 120 2.28 -19.54 -13.85
N ARG A 121 3.51 -20.06 -13.85
CA ARG A 121 4.55 -19.68 -12.89
C ARG A 121 4.94 -18.20 -13.04
N GLN A 122 5.08 -17.70 -14.25
CA GLN A 122 5.37 -16.28 -14.49
C GLN A 122 4.19 -15.38 -14.13
N VAL A 123 2.96 -15.78 -14.44
CA VAL A 123 1.73 -15.08 -14.02
C VAL A 123 1.66 -14.98 -12.51
N HIS A 124 1.95 -16.08 -11.80
CA HIS A 124 1.96 -16.10 -10.34
C HIS A 124 2.99 -15.10 -9.77
N HIS A 125 4.22 -15.13 -10.27
CA HIS A 125 5.29 -14.25 -9.79
C HIS A 125 5.04 -12.77 -10.14
N TRP A 126 4.60 -12.46 -11.36
CA TRP A 126 4.25 -11.08 -11.75
C TRP A 126 3.02 -10.57 -10.98
N ALA A 127 2.03 -11.43 -10.73
CA ALA A 127 0.89 -11.08 -9.88
C ALA A 127 1.33 -10.78 -8.44
N ALA A 128 2.27 -11.55 -7.87
CA ALA A 128 2.87 -11.28 -6.56
C ALA A 128 3.60 -9.93 -6.52
N LEU A 129 4.41 -9.62 -7.53
CA LEU A 129 5.08 -8.32 -7.65
C LEU A 129 4.07 -7.17 -7.72
N LEU A 130 3.02 -7.30 -8.54
CA LEU A 130 1.96 -6.31 -8.67
C LEU A 130 1.13 -6.18 -7.38
N PHE A 131 0.87 -7.28 -6.68
CA PHE A 131 0.14 -7.30 -5.42
C PHE A 131 0.84 -6.45 -4.36
N VAL A 132 2.13 -6.70 -4.12
CA VAL A 132 2.90 -5.94 -3.12
C VAL A 132 3.07 -4.47 -3.55
N ALA A 133 3.28 -4.21 -4.85
CA ALA A 133 3.39 -2.86 -5.39
C ALA A 133 2.08 -2.08 -5.22
N ALA A 134 0.95 -2.70 -5.51
CA ALA A 134 -0.38 -2.11 -5.38
C ALA A 134 -0.72 -1.83 -3.91
N ILE A 135 -0.37 -2.72 -2.97
CA ILE A 135 -0.52 -2.44 -1.54
C ILE A 135 0.33 -1.21 -1.16
N GLY A 136 1.60 -1.17 -1.53
CA GLY A 136 2.49 -0.03 -1.24
C GLY A 136 1.92 1.30 -1.77
N LEU A 137 1.51 1.34 -3.04
CA LEU A 137 0.89 2.53 -3.65
C LEU A 137 -0.44 2.90 -2.98
N HIS A 138 -1.25 1.91 -2.62
CA HIS A 138 -2.49 2.12 -1.88
C HIS A 138 -2.20 2.72 -0.50
N MET A 139 -1.22 2.20 0.24
CA MET A 139 -0.79 2.76 1.52
C MET A 139 -0.32 4.21 1.40
N LEU A 140 0.48 4.53 0.38
CA LEU A 140 0.90 5.90 0.11
C LEU A 140 -0.31 6.81 -0.17
N ARG A 141 -1.28 6.35 -0.97
CA ARG A 141 -2.54 7.08 -1.18
C ARG A 141 -3.24 7.36 0.15
N ILE A 142 -3.39 6.35 1.00
CA ILE A 142 -4.08 6.48 2.29
C ILE A 142 -3.33 7.44 3.22
N TYR A 143 -2.00 7.37 3.25
CA TYR A 143 -1.14 8.24 4.03
C TYR A 143 -1.25 9.70 3.59
N PHE A 144 -0.96 9.99 2.32
CA PHE A 144 -0.90 11.37 1.81
C PHE A 144 -2.26 12.07 1.87
N THR A 145 -3.34 11.33 1.64
CA THR A 145 -4.72 11.87 1.70
C THR A 145 -5.31 11.94 3.10
N GLY A 146 -4.61 11.45 4.13
CA GLY A 146 -5.11 11.42 5.51
C GLY A 146 -6.32 10.50 5.70
N ALA A 147 -6.46 9.47 4.85
CA ALA A 147 -7.59 8.54 4.87
C ALA A 147 -7.54 7.54 6.06
N PHE A 148 -6.43 7.50 6.79
CA PHE A 148 -6.26 6.71 8.01
C PHE A 148 -6.87 7.36 9.25
N ARG A 149 -7.21 8.66 9.20
CA ARG A 149 -7.77 9.40 10.34
C ARG A 149 -9.11 8.79 10.76
N LYS A 150 -9.55 9.12 11.98
CA LYS A 150 -10.80 8.65 12.57
C LYS A 150 -11.95 8.61 11.56
N PRO A 151 -12.67 7.48 11.41
CA PRO A 151 -12.64 6.24 12.23
C PRO A 151 -11.74 5.10 11.70
N ARG A 152 -10.72 5.38 10.88
CA ARG A 152 -10.01 4.35 10.07
C ARG A 152 -8.61 3.98 10.58
N GLU A 153 -8.26 4.34 11.81
CA GLU A 153 -6.93 4.05 12.37
C GLU A 153 -6.68 2.55 12.47
N LEU A 154 -7.69 1.77 12.90
CA LEU A 154 -7.59 0.31 12.94
C LEU A 154 -7.49 -0.31 11.55
N ASN A 155 -8.20 0.26 10.56
CA ASN A 155 -8.13 -0.21 9.18
C ASN A 155 -6.73 0.03 8.57
N TRP A 156 -6.06 1.11 8.97
CA TRP A 156 -4.65 1.35 8.64
C TRP A 156 -3.74 0.28 9.23
N VAL A 157 -3.89 -0.05 10.52
CA VAL A 157 -3.06 -1.09 11.17
C VAL A 157 -3.29 -2.44 10.48
N ILE A 158 -4.53 -2.81 10.18
CA ILE A 158 -4.84 -4.05 9.44
C ILE A 158 -4.19 -4.01 8.05
N GLY A 159 -4.32 -2.90 7.32
CA GLY A 159 -3.68 -2.73 6.01
C GLY A 159 -2.16 -2.81 6.05
N PHE A 160 -1.54 -2.27 7.10
CA PHE A 160 -0.10 -2.37 7.33
C PHE A 160 0.34 -3.81 7.65
N VAL A 161 -0.40 -4.52 8.50
CA VAL A 161 -0.15 -5.94 8.78
C VAL A 161 -0.30 -6.77 7.51
N LEU A 162 -1.31 -6.49 6.67
CA LEU A 162 -1.45 -7.11 5.34
C LEU A 162 -0.24 -6.84 4.45
N PHE A 163 0.35 -5.65 4.49
CA PHE A 163 1.58 -5.35 3.75
C PHE A 163 2.77 -6.17 4.23
N ILE A 164 2.96 -6.29 5.55
CA ILE A 164 4.02 -7.15 6.13
C ILE A 164 3.80 -8.62 5.76
N LEU A 165 2.56 -9.10 5.85
CA LEU A 165 2.21 -10.47 5.47
C LEU A 165 2.39 -10.72 3.97
N ALA A 166 2.09 -9.75 3.11
CA ALA A 166 2.30 -9.87 1.67
C ALA A 166 3.79 -9.96 1.32
N MET A 167 4.65 -9.18 1.99
CA MET A 167 6.10 -9.30 1.84
C MET A 167 6.61 -10.65 2.37
N ALA A 168 6.11 -11.11 3.52
CA ALA A 168 6.46 -12.41 4.07
C ALA A 168 6.00 -13.56 3.16
N GLU A 169 4.80 -13.48 2.61
CA GLU A 169 4.24 -14.46 1.68
C GLU A 169 5.07 -14.53 0.40
N GLY A 170 5.38 -13.38 -0.20
CA GLY A 170 6.27 -13.31 -1.36
C GLY A 170 7.66 -13.88 -1.06
N PHE A 171 8.22 -13.56 0.11
CA PHE A 171 9.49 -14.13 0.59
C PHE A 171 9.44 -15.66 0.66
N THR A 172 8.41 -16.21 1.30
CA THR A 172 8.25 -17.65 1.42
C THR A 172 8.06 -18.32 0.06
N GLY A 173 7.41 -17.67 -0.90
CA GLY A 173 7.13 -18.20 -2.23
C GLY A 173 8.36 -18.27 -3.14
N TYR A 174 9.14 -17.18 -3.26
CA TYR A 174 10.36 -17.20 -4.09
C TYR A 174 11.44 -18.12 -3.52
N SER A 175 11.35 -18.46 -2.23
CA SER A 175 12.25 -19.37 -1.53
C SER A 175 11.94 -20.86 -1.78
N LEU A 176 10.77 -21.20 -2.32
CA LEU A 176 10.36 -22.60 -2.53
C LEU A 176 11.16 -23.34 -3.61
N PRO A 177 11.51 -22.73 -4.77
CA PRO A 177 12.20 -23.44 -5.84
C PRO A 177 13.58 -23.99 -5.49
N ASP A 178 14.22 -23.47 -4.44
CA ASP A 178 15.58 -23.87 -4.04
C ASP A 178 16.62 -23.71 -5.17
N ASP A 179 16.47 -22.65 -5.96
CA ASP A 179 17.48 -22.17 -6.89
C ASP A 179 18.57 -21.35 -6.18
N LEU A 180 19.70 -21.10 -6.85
CA LEU A 180 20.84 -20.39 -6.27
C LEU A 180 20.49 -19.02 -5.65
N LEU A 181 19.60 -18.24 -6.29
CA LEU A 181 19.19 -16.93 -5.79
C LEU A 181 18.34 -17.07 -4.52
N SER A 182 17.42 -18.04 -4.55
CA SER A 182 16.55 -18.35 -3.41
C SER A 182 17.34 -18.78 -2.16
N GLY A 183 18.30 -19.69 -2.31
CA GLY A 183 19.09 -20.20 -1.20
C GLY A 183 20.07 -19.19 -0.62
N ASN A 184 20.65 -18.30 -1.45
CA ASN A 184 21.43 -17.18 -0.94
C ASN A 184 20.57 -16.19 -0.14
N GLY A 185 19.34 -15.93 -0.59
CA GLY A 185 18.36 -15.15 0.18
C GLY A 185 18.05 -15.78 1.54
N LEU A 186 17.83 -17.09 1.58
CA LEU A 186 17.62 -17.83 2.82
C LEU A 186 18.86 -17.81 3.74
N ARG A 187 20.07 -17.82 3.18
CA ARG A 187 21.31 -17.70 3.93
C ARG A 187 21.44 -16.34 4.63
N ILE A 188 21.03 -15.26 3.97
CA ILE A 188 20.98 -13.91 4.56
C ILE A 188 20.00 -13.91 5.74
N ILE A 189 18.79 -14.46 5.57
CA ILE A 189 17.81 -14.55 6.66
C ILE A 189 18.31 -15.40 7.83
N ASP A 190 18.96 -16.54 7.56
CA ASP A 190 19.60 -17.35 8.59
C ASP A 190 20.63 -16.55 9.39
N GLY A 191 21.45 -15.74 8.71
CA GLY A 191 22.40 -14.82 9.35
C GLY A 191 21.71 -13.76 10.23
N LEU A 192 20.65 -13.11 9.72
CA LEU A 192 19.88 -12.12 10.48
C LEU A 192 19.25 -12.73 11.73
N ILE A 193 18.67 -13.93 11.61
CA ILE A 193 18.05 -14.64 12.72
C ILE A 193 19.10 -15.02 13.77
N LYS A 194 20.22 -15.61 13.35
CA LYS A 194 21.34 -15.95 14.26
C LYS A 194 21.93 -14.73 14.95
N GLY A 195 21.87 -13.56 14.33
CA GLY A 195 22.30 -12.29 14.94
C GLY A 195 21.47 -11.85 16.14
N ILE A 196 20.26 -12.39 16.35
CA ILE A 196 19.41 -12.07 17.50
C ILE A 196 20.01 -12.73 18.77
N PRO A 197 20.41 -11.95 19.79
CA PRO A 197 20.98 -12.51 21.01
C PRO A 197 19.99 -13.44 21.72
N VAL A 198 20.53 -14.43 22.43
CA VAL A 198 19.79 -15.39 23.28
C VAL A 198 18.98 -16.42 22.49
N VAL A 199 18.13 -16.00 21.56
CA VAL A 199 17.15 -16.89 20.89
C VAL A 199 17.48 -17.18 19.42
N GLY A 200 18.36 -16.41 18.77
CA GLY A 200 18.60 -16.48 17.33
C GLY A 200 18.98 -17.87 16.83
N THR A 201 19.95 -18.52 17.48
CA THR A 201 20.38 -19.88 17.10
C THR A 201 19.26 -20.90 17.22
N TRP A 202 18.44 -20.82 18.27
CA TRP A 202 17.30 -21.72 18.48
C TRP A 202 16.23 -21.54 17.39
N VAL A 203 15.93 -20.29 17.02
CA VAL A 203 14.98 -19.96 15.96
C VAL A 203 15.48 -20.46 14.60
N SER A 204 16.76 -20.27 14.30
CA SER A 204 17.37 -20.80 13.07
C SER A 204 17.25 -22.34 13.01
N PHE A 205 17.66 -23.06 14.06
CA PHE A 205 17.57 -24.52 14.09
C PHE A 205 16.11 -25.01 13.98
N LEU A 206 15.15 -24.29 14.58
CA LEU A 206 13.73 -24.59 14.45
C LEU A 206 13.19 -24.38 13.04
N LEU A 207 13.74 -23.42 12.28
CA LEU A 207 13.30 -23.14 10.91
C LEU A 207 13.96 -24.06 9.89
N PHE A 208 15.25 -24.34 10.01
CA PHE A 208 15.99 -25.14 9.04
C PHE A 208 16.04 -26.64 9.35
N GLY A 209 15.77 -27.03 10.61
CA GLY A 209 15.82 -28.44 11.04
C GLY A 209 17.23 -28.92 11.34
N GLY A 210 18.17 -28.00 11.54
CA GLY A 210 19.58 -28.28 11.76
C GLY A 210 20.44 -27.07 11.37
N GLU A 211 21.72 -27.31 11.08
CA GLU A 211 22.56 -26.30 10.45
C GLU A 211 22.08 -26.03 9.01
N PHE A 212 22.22 -24.77 8.60
CA PHE A 212 21.89 -24.33 7.24
C PHE A 212 22.75 -25.11 6.21
N PRO A 213 22.20 -25.55 5.06
CA PRO A 213 20.87 -25.24 4.52
C PRO A 213 19.70 -26.01 5.16
N GLY A 214 19.97 -27.11 5.87
CA GLY A 214 18.94 -27.94 6.48
C GLY A 214 18.03 -28.65 5.48
N THR A 215 17.21 -29.58 5.96
CA THR A 215 16.31 -30.39 5.11
C THR A 215 14.85 -30.02 5.24
N ASP A 216 14.49 -29.28 6.29
CA ASP A 216 13.08 -29.05 6.65
C ASP A 216 12.53 -27.74 6.09
N ILE A 217 13.42 -26.83 5.65
CA ILE A 217 13.06 -25.45 5.34
C ILE A 217 12.01 -25.35 4.23
N VAL A 218 12.19 -26.03 3.09
CA VAL A 218 11.23 -25.96 1.97
C VAL A 218 9.86 -26.51 2.37
N GLY A 219 9.80 -27.62 3.11
CA GLY A 219 8.53 -28.19 3.60
C GLY A 219 7.79 -27.26 4.57
N ARG A 220 8.54 -26.59 5.46
CA ARG A 220 7.99 -25.58 6.38
C ARG A 220 7.52 -24.33 5.64
N LEU A 221 8.33 -23.79 4.74
CA LEU A 221 7.97 -22.62 3.92
C LEU A 221 6.77 -22.92 3.04
N TYR A 222 6.66 -24.12 2.48
CA TYR A 222 5.50 -24.53 1.71
C TYR A 222 4.23 -24.48 2.56
N SER A 223 4.26 -25.06 3.75
CA SER A 223 3.12 -25.05 4.69
C SER A 223 2.71 -23.62 5.10
N LEU A 224 3.69 -22.73 5.30
CA LEU A 224 3.44 -21.31 5.58
C LEU A 224 2.84 -20.59 4.37
N HIS A 225 3.42 -20.81 3.19
CA HIS A 225 3.11 -20.09 1.95
C HIS A 225 1.75 -20.47 1.36
N ILE A 226 1.35 -21.75 1.39
CA ILE A 226 0.10 -22.17 0.75
C ILE A 226 -1.12 -22.08 1.68
N LEU A 227 -0.91 -22.24 2.99
CA LEU A 227 -1.99 -22.42 3.96
C LEU A 227 -2.03 -21.29 4.97
N LEU A 228 -1.02 -21.20 5.84
CA LEU A 228 -1.10 -20.35 7.04
C LEU A 228 -1.16 -18.87 6.68
N LEU A 229 -0.21 -18.39 5.87
CA LEU A 229 -0.13 -16.96 5.52
C LEU A 229 -1.31 -16.54 4.63
N PRO A 230 -1.69 -17.25 3.54
CA PRO A 230 -2.84 -16.87 2.75
C PRO A 230 -4.16 -16.91 3.53
N ALA A 231 -4.35 -17.88 4.43
CA ALA A 231 -5.56 -17.93 5.26
C ALA A 231 -5.68 -16.69 6.18
N ILE A 232 -4.56 -16.27 6.78
CA ILE A 232 -4.52 -15.04 7.60
C ILE A 232 -4.78 -13.81 6.71
N ILE A 233 -4.16 -13.74 5.53
CA ILE A 233 -4.37 -12.65 4.56
C ILE A 233 -5.85 -12.57 4.15
N VAL A 234 -6.50 -13.69 3.80
CA VAL A 234 -7.93 -13.74 3.45
C VAL A 234 -8.79 -13.22 4.59
N ALA A 235 -8.54 -13.68 5.82
CA ALA A 235 -9.28 -13.23 7.00
C ALA A 235 -9.13 -11.72 7.25
N LEU A 236 -7.90 -11.21 7.12
CA LEU A 236 -7.61 -9.79 7.30
C LEU A 236 -8.15 -8.93 6.14
N ILE A 237 -8.13 -9.40 4.89
CA ILE A 237 -8.78 -8.72 3.76
C ILE A 237 -10.28 -8.64 3.99
N ALA A 238 -10.93 -9.72 4.45
CA ALA A 238 -12.35 -9.70 4.77
C ALA A 238 -12.67 -8.67 5.86
N MET A 239 -11.86 -8.62 6.92
CA MET A 239 -12.00 -7.60 7.98
C MET A 239 -11.74 -6.17 7.46
N HIS A 240 -10.73 -6.00 6.61
CA HIS A 240 -10.36 -4.72 6.00
C HIS A 240 -11.50 -4.18 5.13
N LEU A 241 -12.05 -5.02 4.25
CA LEU A 241 -13.19 -4.66 3.39
C LEU A 241 -14.47 -4.44 4.20
N LEU A 242 -14.69 -5.21 5.28
CA LEU A 242 -15.80 -4.99 6.19
C LEU A 242 -15.74 -3.58 6.79
N PHE A 243 -14.58 -3.10 7.22
CA PHE A 243 -14.43 -1.72 7.72
C PHE A 243 -14.64 -0.66 6.65
N VAL A 244 -14.22 -0.89 5.41
CA VAL A 244 -14.54 0.00 4.28
C VAL A 244 -16.05 0.06 4.04
N VAL A 245 -16.74 -1.07 4.20
CA VAL A 245 -18.20 -1.16 4.11
C VAL A 245 -18.86 -0.43 5.29
N VAL A 246 -18.53 -0.77 6.53
CA VAL A 246 -19.16 -0.24 7.74
C VAL A 246 -18.94 1.27 7.87
N HIS A 247 -17.70 1.75 7.74
CA HIS A 247 -17.36 3.17 7.92
C HIS A 247 -17.59 4.03 6.68
N LYS A 248 -18.07 3.42 5.58
CA LYS A 248 -18.16 3.99 4.23
C LYS A 248 -16.79 4.43 3.68
N HIS A 249 -16.65 4.42 2.35
CA HIS A 249 -15.43 4.87 1.71
C HIS A 249 -15.27 6.40 1.83
N THR A 250 -14.04 6.88 1.89
CA THR A 250 -13.71 8.33 1.91
C THR A 250 -13.88 8.98 0.55
N GLN A 251 -14.00 10.31 0.50
CA GLN A 251 -14.12 11.06 -0.76
C GLN A 251 -13.21 12.29 -0.77
N TYR A 252 -12.73 12.69 -1.95
CA TYR A 252 -12.00 13.96 -2.09
C TYR A 252 -12.93 15.14 -1.84
N PRO A 253 -12.41 16.31 -1.44
CA PRO A 253 -13.21 17.51 -1.33
C PRO A 253 -13.70 17.92 -2.74
N ALA A 254 -15.02 18.02 -2.90
CA ALA A 254 -15.70 18.69 -3.99
C ALA A 254 -17.04 19.27 -3.49
N ALA A 255 -17.67 20.15 -4.27
CA ALA A 255 -18.95 20.74 -3.87
C ALA A 255 -19.98 19.64 -3.52
N GLY A 256 -20.70 19.84 -2.41
CA GLY A 256 -21.66 18.85 -1.90
C GLY A 256 -21.04 17.66 -1.17
N HIS A 257 -19.70 17.53 -1.12
CA HIS A 257 -19.03 16.49 -0.34
C HIS A 257 -18.87 16.96 1.10
N THR A 258 -19.49 16.24 2.04
CA THR A 258 -19.43 16.54 3.47
C THR A 258 -18.95 15.32 4.25
N ASN A 259 -18.74 15.48 5.55
CA ASN A 259 -18.43 14.34 6.42
C ASN A 259 -19.65 13.42 6.67
N GLN A 260 -20.85 13.81 6.24
CA GLN A 260 -22.11 13.10 6.52
C GLN A 260 -22.71 12.40 5.30
N ASN A 261 -22.07 12.49 4.13
CA ASN A 261 -22.55 11.87 2.91
C ASN A 261 -21.43 11.23 2.11
N VAL A 262 -21.82 10.45 1.10
CA VAL A 262 -20.92 9.85 0.11
C VAL A 262 -21.55 10.06 -1.26
N VAL A 263 -20.81 10.67 -2.17
CA VAL A 263 -21.26 10.96 -3.54
C VAL A 263 -20.54 10.03 -4.50
N GLY A 264 -21.28 9.36 -5.39
CA GLY A 264 -20.75 8.40 -6.36
C GLY A 264 -21.80 7.47 -6.94
N TYR A 265 -21.39 6.29 -7.39
CA TYR A 265 -22.27 5.31 -8.04
C TYR A 265 -22.69 4.18 -7.08
N PRO A 266 -23.91 3.63 -7.21
CA PRO A 266 -24.30 2.44 -6.47
C PRO A 266 -23.51 1.21 -6.93
N VAL A 267 -23.34 0.22 -6.02
CA VAL A 267 -22.68 -1.07 -6.33
C VAL A 267 -23.30 -1.73 -7.55
N LEU A 268 -24.63 -1.86 -7.57
CA LEU A 268 -25.35 -2.43 -8.71
C LEU A 268 -26.16 -1.34 -9.43
N PRO A 269 -26.12 -1.28 -10.78
CA PRO A 269 -25.33 -2.14 -11.69
C PRO A 269 -23.93 -1.58 -12.02
N VAL A 270 -23.69 -0.29 -11.79
CA VAL A 270 -22.59 0.46 -12.40
C VAL A 270 -21.23 0.04 -11.87
N TYR A 271 -21.05 0.09 -10.55
CA TYR A 271 -19.75 -0.18 -9.95
C TYR A 271 -19.34 -1.65 -10.11
N ALA A 272 -20.28 -2.60 -10.03
CA ALA A 272 -20.00 -4.01 -10.28
C ALA A 272 -19.51 -4.28 -11.70
N ALA A 273 -20.12 -3.64 -12.72
CA ALA A 273 -19.64 -3.75 -14.10
C ALA A 273 -18.25 -3.14 -14.28
N LYS A 274 -18.00 -1.97 -13.66
CA LYS A 274 -16.69 -1.30 -13.67
C LYS A 274 -15.61 -2.15 -12.98
N ALA A 275 -15.90 -2.66 -11.79
CA ALA A 275 -15.03 -3.52 -11.00
C ALA A 275 -14.69 -4.83 -11.74
N GLY A 276 -15.71 -5.50 -12.30
CA GLY A 276 -15.51 -6.70 -13.11
C GLY A 276 -14.69 -6.45 -14.37
N GLY A 277 -14.98 -5.37 -15.10
CA GLY A 277 -14.19 -4.97 -16.27
C GLY A 277 -12.75 -4.64 -15.89
N PHE A 278 -12.54 -3.94 -14.77
CA PHE A 278 -11.21 -3.59 -14.28
C PHE A 278 -10.41 -4.82 -13.85
N PHE A 279 -11.04 -5.82 -13.23
CA PHE A 279 -10.41 -7.12 -12.95
C PHE A 279 -9.85 -7.76 -14.21
N PHE A 280 -10.63 -7.83 -15.30
CA PHE A 280 -10.14 -8.41 -16.56
C PHE A 280 -9.01 -7.59 -17.20
N ILE A 281 -8.99 -6.27 -17.01
CA ILE A 281 -7.86 -5.43 -17.43
C ILE A 281 -6.61 -5.78 -16.63
N VAL A 282 -6.69 -5.85 -15.30
CA VAL A 282 -5.55 -6.23 -14.43
C VAL A 282 -5.05 -7.62 -14.78
N PHE A 283 -5.95 -8.60 -14.92
CA PHE A 283 -5.61 -9.95 -15.35
C PHE A 283 -4.94 -9.97 -16.73
N GLY A 284 -5.51 -9.24 -17.70
CA GLY A 284 -4.95 -9.11 -19.04
C GLY A 284 -3.54 -8.52 -19.03
N VAL A 285 -3.29 -7.47 -18.24
CA VAL A 285 -1.96 -6.87 -18.09
C VAL A 285 -0.97 -7.86 -17.49
N VAL A 286 -1.34 -8.58 -16.42
CA VAL A 286 -0.47 -9.61 -15.82
C VAL A 286 -0.17 -10.72 -16.83
N MET A 287 -1.17 -11.20 -17.57
CA MET A 287 -0.98 -12.21 -18.61
C MET A 287 -0.04 -11.74 -19.71
N LEU A 288 -0.19 -10.49 -20.19
CA LEU A 288 0.69 -9.91 -21.20
C LEU A 288 2.12 -9.80 -20.68
N ILE A 289 2.31 -9.25 -19.48
CA ILE A 289 3.65 -9.08 -18.91
C ILE A 289 4.33 -10.44 -18.69
N ALA A 290 3.59 -11.44 -18.18
CA ALA A 290 4.09 -12.80 -17.98
C ALA A 290 4.31 -13.57 -19.28
N SER A 291 3.78 -13.09 -20.42
CA SER A 291 4.03 -13.71 -21.73
C SER A 291 5.24 -13.07 -22.43
N PHE A 292 5.47 -11.77 -22.24
CA PHE A 292 6.51 -11.02 -22.95
C PHE A 292 7.78 -10.80 -22.12
N PHE A 293 7.70 -10.84 -20.80
CA PHE A 293 8.82 -10.56 -19.90
C PHE A 293 9.06 -11.72 -18.94
N THR A 294 10.16 -12.43 -19.18
CA THR A 294 10.60 -13.51 -18.32
C THR A 294 10.88 -13.01 -16.91
N ILE A 295 10.36 -13.73 -15.92
CA ILE A 295 10.63 -13.52 -14.50
C ILE A 295 11.11 -14.82 -13.87
N ASN A 296 12.09 -14.71 -12.96
CA ASN A 296 12.70 -15.81 -12.24
C ASN A 296 13.08 -17.03 -13.13
N PRO A 297 14.02 -16.87 -14.08
CA PRO A 297 14.49 -17.96 -14.95
C PRO A 297 15.45 -18.90 -14.20
N ILE A 298 14.93 -19.71 -13.27
CA ILE A 298 15.70 -20.59 -12.37
C ILE A 298 16.70 -21.51 -13.08
N TRP A 299 16.41 -21.89 -14.32
CA TRP A 299 17.28 -22.73 -15.14
C TRP A 299 18.60 -22.05 -15.53
N ASN A 300 18.67 -20.71 -15.47
CA ASN A 300 19.90 -19.95 -15.67
C ASN A 300 20.77 -19.90 -14.40
N TYR A 301 20.16 -20.07 -13.22
CA TYR A 301 20.85 -20.01 -11.94
C TYR A 301 21.35 -21.39 -11.51
N GLY A 302 20.55 -22.43 -11.78
CA GLY A 302 20.80 -23.78 -11.31
C GLY A 302 20.34 -24.01 -9.86
N PRO A 303 20.47 -25.26 -9.38
CA PRO A 303 20.12 -25.61 -8.01
C PRO A 303 20.99 -24.87 -7.00
N TYR A 304 20.47 -24.68 -5.79
CA TYR A 304 21.26 -24.10 -4.71
C TYR A 304 22.43 -25.01 -4.32
N ASP A 305 23.63 -24.42 -4.30
CA ASP A 305 24.85 -25.01 -3.75
C ASP A 305 25.44 -23.97 -2.78
N PRO A 306 25.78 -24.34 -1.54
CA PRO A 306 26.33 -23.40 -0.57
C PRO A 306 27.78 -22.96 -0.86
N SER A 307 28.46 -23.54 -1.85
CA SER A 307 29.86 -23.23 -2.19
C SER A 307 30.05 -22.11 -3.23
N PRO A 308 29.27 -22.01 -4.34
CA PRO A 308 29.31 -20.87 -5.24
C PRO A 308 28.40 -19.72 -4.78
N VAL A 309 28.80 -18.48 -5.08
CA VAL A 309 27.93 -17.29 -5.02
C VAL A 309 28.01 -16.54 -6.34
N SER A 310 26.88 -16.01 -6.81
CA SER A 310 26.80 -15.19 -8.02
C SER A 310 26.80 -13.70 -7.68
N ALA A 311 27.37 -12.88 -8.56
CA ALA A 311 27.14 -11.44 -8.54
C ALA A 311 25.67 -11.14 -8.88
N GLY A 312 25.08 -10.10 -8.29
CA GLY A 312 23.67 -9.77 -8.51
C GLY A 312 22.68 -10.63 -7.72
N THR A 313 23.11 -11.23 -6.61
CA THR A 313 22.21 -11.90 -5.67
C THR A 313 21.43 -10.84 -4.90
N GLN A 314 20.22 -10.52 -5.39
CA GLN A 314 19.31 -9.56 -4.75
C GLN A 314 17.93 -10.20 -4.59
N PRO A 315 17.24 -9.98 -3.46
CA PRO A 315 15.89 -10.46 -3.29
C PRO A 315 14.92 -9.69 -4.18
N ASP A 316 13.67 -10.14 -4.24
CA ASP A 316 12.60 -9.35 -4.85
C ASP A 316 12.55 -7.92 -4.28
N TRP A 317 12.16 -6.96 -5.11
CA TRP A 317 12.27 -5.52 -4.81
C TRP A 317 11.62 -5.13 -3.47
N TYR A 318 10.56 -5.82 -3.05
CA TYR A 318 9.84 -5.53 -1.82
C TYR A 318 10.54 -6.02 -0.55
N ILE A 319 11.51 -6.94 -0.65
CA ILE A 319 12.42 -7.33 0.45
C ILE A 319 13.75 -6.57 0.36
N GLY A 320 14.08 -6.00 -0.81
CA GLY A 320 15.35 -5.31 -1.07
C GLY A 320 15.73 -4.27 -0.03
N PHE A 321 14.80 -3.56 0.60
CA PHE A 321 15.15 -2.60 1.65
C PHE A 321 15.88 -3.23 2.85
N ALA A 322 15.58 -4.48 3.20
CA ALA A 322 16.24 -5.16 4.31
C ALA A 322 17.66 -5.59 3.94
N ASP A 323 17.86 -6.14 2.74
CA ASP A 323 19.18 -6.47 2.20
C ASP A 323 20.04 -5.21 2.02
N GLY A 324 19.49 -4.16 1.42
CA GLY A 324 20.21 -2.91 1.22
C GLY A 324 20.59 -2.24 2.55
N ALA A 325 19.77 -2.32 3.60
CA ALA A 325 20.16 -1.84 4.92
C ALA A 325 21.40 -2.59 5.47
N MET A 326 21.48 -3.90 5.24
CA MET A 326 22.65 -4.71 5.59
C MET A 326 23.90 -4.34 4.79
N ARG A 327 23.74 -3.97 3.52
CA ARG A 327 24.87 -3.52 2.67
C ARG A 327 25.43 -2.17 3.07
N LEU A 328 24.63 -1.30 3.69
CA LEU A 328 25.04 0.06 4.06
C LEU A 328 25.68 0.19 5.43
N ILE A 329 25.58 -0.83 6.29
CA ILE A 329 26.15 -0.74 7.64
C ILE A 329 27.69 -0.78 7.59
N PRO A 330 28.41 0.09 8.33
CA PRO A 330 29.86 0.02 8.38
C PRO A 330 30.37 -1.30 8.97
N THR A 331 31.53 -1.75 8.49
CA THR A 331 32.20 -2.95 8.98
C THR A 331 32.83 -2.72 10.36
N GLY A 332 33.09 -3.82 11.09
CA GLY A 332 33.81 -3.78 12.38
C GLY A 332 32.96 -3.41 13.60
N TRP A 333 31.63 -3.32 13.46
CA TRP A 333 30.70 -3.10 14.58
C TRP A 333 30.33 -4.42 15.24
N GLU A 334 31.33 -5.14 15.72
CA GLU A 334 31.16 -6.39 16.45
C GLU A 334 32.04 -6.35 17.70
N PHE A 335 31.53 -6.88 18.82
CA PHE A 335 32.32 -6.99 20.04
C PHE A 335 32.06 -8.30 20.75
N VAL A 336 33.05 -8.79 21.47
CA VAL A 336 32.94 -10.00 22.29
C VAL A 336 32.70 -9.59 23.74
N TRP A 337 31.63 -10.11 24.34
CA TRP A 337 31.32 -9.91 25.75
C TRP A 337 30.78 -11.20 26.36
N LEU A 338 31.22 -11.56 27.57
CA LEU A 338 30.84 -12.81 28.25
C LEU A 338 30.98 -14.07 27.37
N ASN A 339 32.05 -14.16 26.57
CA ASN A 339 32.27 -15.26 25.63
C ASN A 339 31.18 -15.43 24.55
N HIS A 340 30.45 -14.35 24.25
CA HIS A 340 29.48 -14.26 23.15
C HIS A 340 29.87 -13.13 22.20
N THR A 341 29.72 -13.36 20.90
CA THR A 341 29.89 -12.32 19.88
C THR A 341 28.57 -11.57 19.70
N TYR A 342 28.63 -10.25 19.83
CA TYR A 342 27.51 -9.36 19.58
C TYR A 342 27.76 -8.61 18.28
N SER A 343 27.01 -8.98 17.25
CA SER A 343 27.04 -8.37 15.91
C SER A 343 26.16 -7.11 15.88
N LEU A 344 26.70 -5.96 16.33
CA LEU A 344 25.96 -4.69 16.31
C LEU A 344 25.65 -4.21 14.88
N ASN A 345 26.49 -4.55 13.91
CA ASN A 345 26.20 -4.39 12.48
C ASN A 345 24.81 -4.95 12.11
N ILE A 346 24.48 -6.17 12.54
CA ILE A 346 23.16 -6.78 12.29
C ILE A 346 22.10 -6.14 13.18
N LEU A 347 22.39 -5.98 14.48
CA LEU A 347 21.38 -5.51 15.45
C LEU A 347 20.91 -4.08 15.19
N VAL A 348 21.82 -3.18 14.81
CA VAL A 348 21.48 -1.80 14.46
C VAL A 348 20.55 -1.77 13.25
N VAL A 349 20.80 -2.60 12.23
CA VAL A 349 19.92 -2.71 11.07
C VAL A 349 18.52 -3.19 11.50
N LEU A 350 18.45 -4.28 12.27
CA LEU A 350 17.17 -4.80 12.78
C LEU A 350 16.40 -3.77 13.62
N ILE A 351 17.11 -3.02 14.48
CA ILE A 351 16.51 -1.98 15.31
C ILE A 351 16.03 -0.80 14.46
N VAL A 352 16.86 -0.25 13.58
CA VAL A 352 16.50 0.93 12.77
C VAL A 352 15.35 0.61 11.82
N VAL A 353 15.43 -0.52 11.10
CA VAL A 353 14.37 -0.97 10.21
C VAL A 353 13.11 -1.31 11.00
N GLY A 354 13.23 -2.00 12.13
CA GLY A 354 12.10 -2.31 13.01
C GLY A 354 11.42 -1.06 13.56
N LEU A 355 12.19 -0.06 14.00
CA LEU A 355 11.66 1.24 14.45
C LEU A 355 10.96 1.98 13.32
N PHE A 356 11.51 1.96 12.10
CA PHE A 356 10.87 2.56 10.93
C PHE A 356 9.52 1.89 10.65
N ILE A 357 9.47 0.55 10.57
CA ILE A 357 8.26 -0.25 10.37
C ILE A 357 7.21 0.07 11.44
N VAL A 358 7.60 0.01 12.72
CA VAL A 358 6.68 0.31 13.84
C VAL A 358 6.17 1.75 13.75
N THR A 359 7.04 2.72 13.44
CA THR A 359 6.66 4.13 13.30
C THR A 359 5.60 4.32 12.22
N VAL A 360 5.74 3.66 11.05
CA VAL A 360 4.73 3.71 9.98
C VAL A 360 3.41 3.07 10.45
N MET A 361 3.48 1.93 11.13
CA MET A 361 2.29 1.24 11.66
C MET A 361 1.49 2.14 12.61
N ILE A 362 2.17 2.83 13.54
CA ILE A 362 1.51 3.64 14.58
C ILE A 362 1.33 5.12 14.21
N TYR A 363 1.73 5.52 12.99
CA TYR A 363 1.69 6.92 12.54
C TYR A 363 0.33 7.62 12.74
N PRO A 364 -0.84 6.99 12.47
CA PRO A 364 -2.15 7.61 12.72
C PRO A 364 -2.32 8.10 14.16
N PHE A 365 -1.84 7.33 15.13
CA PHE A 365 -1.94 7.65 16.54
C PHE A 365 -0.99 8.78 16.94
N ILE A 366 0.20 8.83 16.31
CA ILE A 366 1.16 9.93 16.48
C ILE A 366 0.54 11.23 15.96
N GLU A 367 0.02 11.25 14.73
CA GLU A 367 -0.62 12.46 14.16
C GLU A 367 -1.86 12.87 14.95
N ALA A 368 -2.72 11.93 15.33
CA ALA A 368 -3.90 12.23 16.16
C ALA A 368 -3.51 12.80 17.54
N TRP A 369 -2.39 12.37 18.11
CA TRP A 369 -1.86 12.93 19.36
C TRP A 369 -1.31 14.35 19.14
N ILE A 370 -0.46 14.57 18.13
CA ILE A 370 0.11 15.90 17.82
C ILE A 370 -0.98 16.94 17.50
N THR A 371 -1.94 16.56 16.66
CA THR A 371 -3.03 17.46 16.24
C THR A 371 -4.08 17.67 17.32
N GLY A 372 -4.32 16.64 18.14
CA GLY A 372 -5.45 16.62 19.07
C GLY A 372 -6.81 16.56 18.39
N ASP A 373 -6.87 16.28 17.10
CA ASP A 373 -8.13 16.14 16.37
C ASP A 373 -8.81 14.82 16.72
N LYS A 374 -10.05 14.90 17.23
CA LYS A 374 -10.89 13.75 17.60
C LYS A 374 -12.18 13.67 16.78
N ARG A 375 -12.33 14.56 15.79
CA ARG A 375 -13.46 14.59 14.85
C ARG A 375 -13.38 13.41 13.89
N GLU A 376 -14.52 13.05 13.32
CA GLU A 376 -14.59 12.07 12.24
C GLU A 376 -14.31 12.73 10.90
N HIS A 377 -13.50 12.05 10.09
CA HIS A 377 -13.04 12.52 8.78
C HIS A 377 -13.49 11.53 7.70
N HIS A 378 -14.43 11.97 6.85
CA HIS A 378 -14.86 11.23 5.66
C HIS A 378 -14.47 11.97 4.37
N VAL A 379 -14.14 13.26 4.46
CA VAL A 379 -13.50 14.03 3.39
C VAL A 379 -11.99 13.97 3.53
N LEU A 380 -11.31 13.65 2.44
CA LEU A 380 -9.85 13.54 2.37
C LEU A 380 -9.17 14.91 2.38
N ASP A 381 -7.91 14.94 2.79
CA ASP A 381 -7.06 16.09 2.49
C ASP A 381 -6.46 15.91 1.09
N ARG A 382 -6.35 17.01 0.34
CA ARG A 382 -5.39 17.04 -0.77
C ARG A 382 -3.98 17.00 -0.16
N PRO A 383 -3.02 16.20 -0.67
CA PRO A 383 -1.69 16.08 -0.05
C PRO A 383 -0.97 17.43 0.15
N ARG A 384 -1.13 18.37 -0.79
CA ARG A 384 -0.58 19.73 -0.66
C ARG A 384 -1.16 20.53 0.52
N ASN A 385 -2.35 20.18 1.01
CA ASN A 385 -3.03 20.82 2.12
C ASN A 385 -2.62 20.28 3.50
N ALA A 386 -1.74 19.28 3.54
CA ALA A 386 -1.07 18.83 4.76
C ALA A 386 0.46 18.82 4.57
N PRO A 387 1.11 20.00 4.43
CA PRO A 387 2.52 20.10 4.01
C PRO A 387 3.48 19.27 4.87
N THR A 388 3.34 19.34 6.20
CA THR A 388 4.22 18.62 7.13
C THR A 388 4.03 17.11 7.03
N ARG A 389 2.78 16.61 7.02
CA ARG A 389 2.50 15.17 6.80
C ARG A 389 3.09 14.69 5.48
N THR A 390 2.83 15.42 4.40
CA THR A 390 3.31 15.05 3.06
C THR A 390 4.84 15.06 3.00
N ALA A 391 5.50 15.99 3.68
CA ALA A 391 6.95 16.02 3.81
C ALA A 391 7.51 14.86 4.63
N ILE A 392 6.87 14.45 5.74
CA ILE A 392 7.25 13.25 6.51
C ILE A 392 7.11 11.99 5.63
N GLY A 393 6.01 11.86 4.91
CA GLY A 393 5.79 10.76 3.99
C GLY A 393 6.84 10.69 2.89
N ALA A 394 7.17 11.82 2.27
CA ALA A 394 8.22 11.90 1.26
C ALA A 394 9.59 11.51 1.83
N ALA A 395 9.94 11.98 3.04
CA ALA A 395 11.16 11.59 3.73
C ALA A 395 11.23 10.08 3.99
N GLY A 396 10.13 9.47 4.45
CA GLY A 396 10.03 8.03 4.67
C GLY A 396 10.15 7.22 3.37
N VAL A 397 9.53 7.70 2.28
CA VAL A 397 9.67 7.08 0.95
C VAL A 397 11.11 7.18 0.44
N THR A 398 11.78 8.33 0.61
CA THR A 398 13.18 8.50 0.23
C THR A 398 14.10 7.59 1.04
N PHE A 399 13.84 7.45 2.34
CA PHE A 399 14.58 6.50 3.19
C PHE A 399 14.42 5.07 2.66
N TYR A 400 13.17 4.59 2.50
CA TYR A 400 12.89 3.27 1.94
C TYR A 400 13.52 3.06 0.56
N ALA A 401 13.38 4.03 -0.35
CA ALA A 401 13.90 3.94 -1.71
C ALA A 401 15.44 3.89 -1.73
N SER A 402 16.11 4.59 -0.81
CA SER A 402 17.57 4.52 -0.69
C SER A 402 18.05 3.14 -0.22
N LEU A 403 17.34 2.53 0.73
CA LEU A 403 17.62 1.16 1.19
C LEU A 403 17.37 0.16 0.05
N TRP A 404 16.24 0.29 -0.63
CA TRP A 404 15.93 -0.56 -1.80
C TRP A 404 16.98 -0.42 -2.90
N ALA A 405 17.39 0.81 -3.25
CA ALA A 405 18.45 1.03 -4.24
C ALA A 405 19.76 0.36 -3.82
N ALA A 406 20.10 0.40 -2.53
CA ALA A 406 21.30 -0.23 -2.01
C ALA A 406 21.35 -1.75 -2.18
N ALA A 407 20.21 -2.45 -2.25
CA ALA A 407 20.19 -3.89 -2.58
C ALA A 407 20.67 -4.20 -4.01
N SER A 408 20.76 -3.19 -4.87
CA SER A 408 21.27 -3.31 -6.25
C SER A 408 22.62 -2.64 -6.44
N SER A 409 23.36 -2.35 -5.37
CA SER A 409 24.62 -1.58 -5.40
C SER A 409 25.68 -2.18 -6.34
N ASP A 410 25.76 -3.51 -6.39
CA ASP A 410 26.65 -4.27 -7.26
C ASP A 410 26.26 -4.17 -8.74
N ILE A 411 24.98 -4.23 -9.03
CA ILE A 411 24.42 -4.04 -10.37
C ILE A 411 24.61 -2.58 -10.81
N MET A 412 24.38 -1.61 -9.93
CA MET A 412 24.68 -0.19 -10.21
C MET A 412 26.16 0.02 -10.55
N ALA A 413 27.08 -0.56 -9.77
CA ALA A 413 28.51 -0.44 -10.01
C ALA A 413 28.91 -1.02 -11.37
N THR A 414 28.41 -2.21 -11.69
CA THR A 414 28.75 -2.91 -12.95
C THR A 414 28.12 -2.27 -14.19
N HIS A 415 26.83 -1.92 -14.15
CA HIS A 415 26.11 -1.37 -15.31
C HIS A 415 26.41 0.11 -15.60
N PHE A 416 26.67 0.91 -14.56
CA PHE A 416 27.04 2.31 -14.74
C PHE A 416 28.56 2.54 -14.75
N HIS A 417 29.36 1.46 -14.69
CA HIS A 417 30.82 1.51 -14.66
C HIS A 417 31.36 2.41 -13.53
N LEU A 418 30.77 2.28 -12.33
CA LEU A 418 31.14 3.02 -11.12
C LEU A 418 31.98 2.14 -10.18
N THR A 419 32.70 2.78 -9.26
CA THR A 419 33.39 2.05 -8.19
C THR A 419 32.37 1.59 -7.14
N MET A 420 32.55 0.38 -6.59
CA MET A 420 31.69 -0.15 -5.53
C MET A 420 31.66 0.78 -4.31
N GLU A 421 32.83 1.20 -3.84
CA GLU A 421 32.95 2.11 -2.69
C GLU A 421 32.23 3.45 -2.93
N GLY A 422 32.37 4.00 -4.13
CA GLY A 422 31.69 5.24 -4.51
C GLY A 422 30.16 5.08 -4.48
N VAL A 423 29.64 3.96 -4.97
CA VAL A 423 28.21 3.64 -4.92
C VAL A 423 27.73 3.51 -3.47
N ILE A 424 28.42 2.72 -2.65
CA ILE A 424 28.05 2.49 -1.24
C ILE A 424 28.09 3.78 -0.44
N HIS A 425 29.16 4.58 -0.52
CA HIS A 425 29.24 5.85 0.22
C HIS A 425 28.21 6.86 -0.23
N THR A 426 27.89 6.91 -1.52
CA THR A 426 26.82 7.77 -2.05
C THR A 426 25.46 7.35 -1.49
N LEU A 427 25.19 6.04 -1.45
CA LEU A 427 23.95 5.52 -0.90
C LEU A 427 23.87 5.73 0.62
N GLN A 428 24.95 5.54 1.37
CA GLN A 428 25.01 5.87 2.81
C GLN A 428 24.68 7.35 3.05
N ALA A 429 25.31 8.25 2.30
CA ALA A 429 25.02 9.69 2.38
C ALA A 429 23.56 9.99 2.00
N THR A 430 23.02 9.32 0.98
CA THR A 430 21.63 9.48 0.55
C THR A 430 20.63 8.96 1.58
N THR A 431 20.90 7.82 2.21
CA THR A 431 20.05 7.25 3.26
C THR A 431 19.98 8.15 4.49
N LEU A 432 21.09 8.82 4.84
CA LEU A 432 21.14 9.75 5.97
C LEU A 432 20.60 11.13 5.62
N LEU A 433 21.05 11.75 4.52
CA LEU A 433 20.73 13.16 4.18
C LEU A 433 19.48 13.30 3.32
N GLY A 434 19.20 12.31 2.46
CA GLY A 434 18.09 12.31 1.52
C GLY A 434 16.73 12.53 2.16
N PRO A 435 16.38 11.85 3.28
CA PRO A 435 15.11 12.08 3.97
C PRO A 435 14.94 13.53 4.46
N PHE A 436 16.02 14.17 4.96
CA PHE A 436 15.96 15.58 5.39
C PHE A 436 15.76 16.52 4.20
N LEU A 437 16.48 16.28 3.10
CA LEU A 437 16.32 17.07 1.88
C LEU A 437 14.91 16.90 1.29
N ALA A 438 14.41 15.68 1.21
CA ALA A 438 13.06 15.36 0.76
C ALA A 438 12.01 16.08 1.63
N PHE A 439 12.15 16.05 2.95
CA PHE A 439 11.26 16.78 3.85
C PHE A 439 11.23 18.28 3.53
N LEU A 440 12.41 18.92 3.46
CA LEU A 440 12.51 20.37 3.24
C LEU A 440 11.95 20.79 1.89
N ILE A 441 12.30 20.06 0.82
CA ILE A 441 11.84 20.33 -0.54
C ILE A 441 10.33 20.12 -0.62
N THR A 442 9.82 18.97 -0.18
CA THR A 442 8.39 18.65 -0.27
C THR A 442 7.54 19.62 0.53
N LYS A 443 7.96 20.02 1.74
CA LYS A 443 7.21 21.00 2.55
C LYS A 443 7.11 22.33 1.81
N ARG A 444 8.21 22.84 1.25
CA ARG A 444 8.24 24.10 0.47
C ARG A 444 7.38 24.02 -0.78
N VAL A 445 7.44 22.90 -1.51
CA VAL A 445 6.60 22.68 -2.71
C VAL A 445 5.12 22.67 -2.34
N CYS A 446 4.73 22.00 -1.24
CA CYS A 446 3.33 22.00 -0.79
C CYS A 446 2.84 23.41 -0.46
N LEU A 447 3.64 24.19 0.27
CA LEU A 447 3.30 25.58 0.60
C LEU A 447 3.22 26.46 -0.65
N ALA A 448 4.14 26.31 -1.61
CA ALA A 448 4.09 27.03 -2.87
C ALA A 448 2.82 26.69 -3.68
N LEU A 449 2.45 25.41 -3.74
CA LEU A 449 1.21 24.97 -4.37
C LEU A 449 -0.04 25.52 -3.68
N GLN A 450 -0.03 25.65 -2.34
CA GLN A 450 -1.13 26.29 -1.61
C GLN A 450 -1.21 27.79 -1.88
N LYS A 451 -0.08 28.49 -1.99
CA LYS A 451 -0.05 29.91 -2.39
C LYS A 451 -0.63 30.10 -3.78
N LYS A 452 -0.24 29.26 -4.73
CA LYS A 452 -0.80 29.27 -6.09
C LYS A 452 -2.30 29.00 -6.08
N ASP A 453 -2.76 27.99 -5.34
CA ASP A 453 -4.20 27.70 -5.21
C ASP A 453 -4.96 28.91 -4.62
N ARG A 454 -4.35 29.67 -3.69
CA ARG A 454 -4.90 30.92 -3.13
C ARG A 454 -4.92 32.08 -4.14
N GLU A 455 -3.87 32.26 -4.92
CA GLU A 455 -3.82 33.28 -5.99
C GLU A 455 -4.89 33.02 -7.05
N ILE A 456 -5.06 31.76 -7.47
CA ILE A 456 -6.12 31.35 -8.40
C ILE A 456 -7.51 31.70 -7.83
N VAL A 457 -7.73 31.46 -6.53
CA VAL A 457 -9.01 31.80 -5.89
C VAL A 457 -9.28 33.30 -5.86
N LEU A 458 -8.25 34.12 -5.62
CA LEU A 458 -8.39 35.58 -5.46
C LEU A 458 -8.47 36.32 -6.80
N HIS A 459 -7.68 35.88 -7.79
CA HIS A 459 -7.48 36.64 -9.03
C HIS A 459 -8.01 35.93 -10.27
N GLY A 460 -8.25 34.62 -10.23
CA GLY A 460 -8.59 33.83 -11.42
C GLY A 460 -7.39 33.08 -12.00
N TYR A 461 -7.64 32.35 -13.09
CA TYR A 461 -6.58 31.69 -13.85
C TYR A 461 -5.87 32.67 -14.78
N GLU A 462 -4.56 32.57 -14.86
CA GLU A 462 -3.74 33.31 -15.82
C GLU A 462 -4.13 32.88 -17.25
N SER A 463 -4.67 33.80 -18.06
CA SER A 463 -5.12 33.46 -19.41
C SER A 463 -4.01 33.50 -20.45
N GLY A 464 -2.84 34.08 -20.12
CA GLY A 464 -1.78 34.41 -21.07
C GLY A 464 -2.10 35.59 -21.99
N ARG A 465 -3.29 36.20 -21.88
CA ARG A 465 -3.66 37.40 -22.65
C ARG A 465 -3.23 38.65 -21.89
N ILE A 466 -2.19 39.30 -22.39
CA ILE A 466 -1.72 40.59 -21.87
C ILE A 466 -2.38 41.72 -22.65
N VAL A 467 -3.05 42.64 -21.95
CA VAL A 467 -3.68 43.83 -22.53
C VAL A 467 -2.95 45.08 -22.05
N ARG A 468 -2.63 45.99 -22.97
CA ARG A 468 -2.07 47.29 -22.64
C ARG A 468 -3.20 48.29 -22.41
N LEU A 469 -3.27 48.89 -21.23
CA LEU A 469 -4.25 49.91 -20.87
C LEU A 469 -3.92 51.27 -21.50
N PRO A 470 -4.90 52.19 -21.62
CA PRO A 470 -4.67 53.54 -22.18
C PRO A 470 -3.57 54.34 -21.49
N GLY A 471 -3.31 54.07 -20.19
CA GLY A 471 -2.21 54.68 -19.42
C GLY A 471 -0.82 54.09 -19.70
N GLY A 472 -0.73 53.06 -20.56
CA GLY A 472 0.53 52.40 -20.94
C GLY A 472 0.89 51.17 -20.11
N GLU A 473 0.15 50.90 -19.02
CA GLU A 473 0.31 49.72 -18.17
C GLU A 473 -0.08 48.42 -18.91
N PHE A 474 0.55 47.31 -18.54
CA PHE A 474 0.22 45.99 -19.05
C PHE A 474 -0.42 45.16 -17.94
N VAL A 475 -1.62 44.63 -18.21
CA VAL A 475 -2.35 43.78 -17.27
C VAL A 475 -2.63 42.44 -17.94
N GLU A 476 -2.40 41.36 -17.20
CA GLU A 476 -2.84 40.03 -17.61
C GLU A 476 -4.33 39.86 -17.29
N VAL A 477 -5.10 39.51 -18.32
CA VAL A 477 -6.51 39.19 -18.15
C VAL A 477 -6.60 37.84 -17.45
N HIS A 478 -7.28 37.80 -16.30
CA HIS A 478 -7.52 36.54 -15.61
C HIS A 478 -8.91 35.99 -15.95
N GLN A 479 -9.01 34.67 -16.11
CA GLN A 479 -10.29 33.99 -16.26
C GLN A 479 -10.87 33.71 -14.87
N PRO A 480 -12.13 34.09 -14.59
CA PRO A 480 -12.72 33.88 -13.28
C PRO A 480 -12.84 32.38 -12.97
N VAL A 481 -12.60 32.01 -11.72
CA VAL A 481 -12.76 30.63 -11.26
C VAL A 481 -14.23 30.34 -11.00
N ASP A 482 -14.70 29.24 -11.60
CA ASP A 482 -16.02 28.68 -11.38
C ASP A 482 -16.28 28.38 -9.89
N GLU A 483 -17.53 28.48 -9.46
CA GLU A 483 -17.91 28.34 -8.04
C GLU A 483 -17.55 26.95 -7.48
N TYR A 484 -17.73 25.89 -8.27
CA TYR A 484 -17.44 24.52 -7.85
C TYR A 484 -15.94 24.28 -7.68
N GLU A 485 -15.13 24.84 -8.59
CA GLU A 485 -13.67 24.77 -8.48
C GLU A 485 -13.15 25.57 -7.30
N ARG A 486 -13.70 26.77 -7.08
CA ARG A 486 -13.34 27.62 -5.94
C ARG A 486 -13.53 26.87 -4.62
N TRP A 487 -14.66 26.18 -4.45
CA TRP A 487 -14.93 25.36 -3.27
C TRP A 487 -13.82 24.31 -3.05
N LYS A 488 -13.38 23.63 -4.11
CA LYS A 488 -12.32 22.61 -4.04
C LYS A 488 -10.97 23.19 -3.60
N LEU A 489 -10.67 24.44 -3.96
CA LEU A 489 -9.40 25.11 -3.61
C LEU A 489 -9.38 25.58 -2.15
N VAL A 490 -10.52 26.00 -1.60
CA VAL A 490 -10.62 26.51 -0.22
C VAL A 490 -11.09 25.47 0.81
N SER A 491 -11.58 24.31 0.38
CA SER A 491 -12.13 23.25 1.26
C SER A 491 -11.01 22.42 1.92
N TYR A 492 -10.36 23.00 2.92
CA TYR A 492 -9.44 22.31 3.83
C TYR A 492 -9.48 22.92 5.24
N SER A 493 -9.09 22.13 6.24
CA SER A 493 -9.12 22.55 7.64
C SER A 493 -7.91 23.44 8.01
N ASP A 494 -8.16 24.60 8.62
CA ASP A 494 -7.13 25.41 9.28
C ASP A 494 -6.84 24.86 10.69
N PHE A 495 -5.82 24.02 10.82
CA PHE A 495 -5.35 23.51 12.10
C PHE A 495 -4.45 24.52 12.80
N LYS A 496 -4.89 25.05 13.94
CA LYS A 496 -4.08 25.96 14.76
C LYS A 496 -3.17 25.16 15.71
N PRO A 497 -1.93 25.63 15.95
CA PRO A 497 -1.06 25.06 16.98
C PRO A 497 -1.77 24.97 18.33
N LEU A 498 -1.60 23.84 19.01
CA LEU A 498 -2.20 23.63 20.33
C LEU A 498 -1.66 24.65 21.34
N MET A 499 -2.57 25.41 21.94
CA MET A 499 -2.22 26.34 23.02
C MET A 499 -2.00 25.57 24.32
N LEU A 500 -0.89 25.86 25.01
CA LEU A 500 -0.60 25.30 26.32
C LEU A 500 -1.61 25.83 27.35
N ARG A 501 -2.27 24.91 28.05
CA ARG A 501 -3.16 25.24 29.17
C ARG A 501 -2.66 24.51 30.43
N PRO A 502 -2.56 25.19 31.58
CA PRO A 502 -2.28 24.52 32.85
C PRO A 502 -3.35 23.47 33.18
N ASN A 503 -2.95 22.38 33.84
CA ASN A 503 -3.88 21.39 34.35
C ASN A 503 -4.68 21.94 35.56
N ALA A 504 -5.57 21.12 36.14
CA ALA A 504 -6.39 21.51 37.30
C ALA A 504 -5.57 21.95 38.53
N GLN A 505 -4.28 21.60 38.59
CA GLN A 505 -3.34 21.98 39.64
C GLN A 505 -2.45 23.17 39.23
N GLY A 506 -2.76 23.85 38.13
CA GLY A 506 -2.00 25.01 37.63
C GLY A 506 -0.62 24.68 37.04
N LYS A 507 -0.32 23.39 36.81
CA LYS A 507 0.97 22.94 36.26
C LYS A 507 0.83 22.54 34.80
N ILE A 508 1.85 22.84 33.99
CA ILE A 508 1.98 22.35 32.62
C ILE A 508 2.95 21.17 32.66
N GLY A 509 2.46 19.97 32.36
CA GLY A 509 3.29 18.78 32.33
C GLY A 509 4.29 18.79 31.18
N ALA A 510 5.33 17.97 31.30
CA ALA A 510 6.38 17.88 30.28
C ALA A 510 5.83 17.36 28.95
N THR A 511 4.89 16.41 29.00
CA THR A 511 4.22 15.83 27.83
C THR A 511 3.41 16.86 27.07
N GLU A 512 2.67 17.75 27.75
CA GLU A 512 1.93 18.83 27.10
C GLU A 512 2.87 19.84 26.43
N LYS A 513 4.02 20.15 27.04
CA LYS A 513 5.05 21.03 26.45
C LYS A 513 5.60 20.44 25.16
N VAL A 514 5.97 19.15 25.18
CA VAL A 514 6.47 18.44 23.99
C VAL A 514 5.40 18.42 22.91
N ARG A 515 4.16 18.06 23.26
CA ARG A 515 3.03 18.02 22.34
C ARG A 515 2.75 19.37 21.68
N ALA A 516 2.73 20.45 22.46
CA ALA A 516 2.52 21.80 21.93
C ALA A 516 3.68 22.24 21.03
N GLY A 517 4.92 21.89 21.38
CA GLY A 517 6.10 22.14 20.54
C GLY A 517 6.01 21.42 19.19
N LEU A 518 5.64 20.14 19.19
CA LEU A 518 5.41 19.36 17.97
C LEU A 518 4.24 19.91 17.15
N SER A 519 3.13 20.27 17.80
CA SER A 519 1.97 20.88 17.15
C SER A 519 2.32 22.21 16.49
N ARG A 520 3.14 23.04 17.16
CA ARG A 520 3.69 24.27 16.57
C ARG A 520 4.54 23.94 15.35
N TRP A 521 5.53 23.05 15.45
CA TRP A 521 6.35 22.64 14.31
C TRP A 521 5.54 22.12 13.12
N PHE A 522 4.43 21.42 13.41
CA PHE A 522 3.54 20.87 12.39
C PHE A 522 2.73 21.93 11.63
N PHE A 523 2.32 23.01 12.31
CA PHE A 523 1.31 23.96 11.83
C PHE A 523 1.72 25.45 11.82
N GLU A 524 2.95 25.78 12.21
CA GLU A 524 3.45 27.16 12.26
C GLU A 524 3.48 27.81 10.87
N ASP A 525 3.96 27.09 9.86
CA ASP A 525 4.08 27.58 8.48
C ASP A 525 2.79 27.46 7.64
N ARG A 526 1.65 27.17 8.28
CA ARG A 526 0.41 26.87 7.55
C ARG A 526 -0.12 28.08 6.77
N ILE A 527 -0.73 27.81 5.63
CA ILE A 527 -1.48 28.81 4.86
C ILE A 527 -2.96 28.61 5.14
N THR A 528 -3.66 29.69 5.47
CA THR A 528 -5.10 29.66 5.75
C THR A 528 -5.90 29.69 4.45
N PRO A 529 -7.05 28.99 4.39
CA PRO A 529 -7.98 29.13 3.28
C PRO A 529 -8.40 30.60 3.09
N VAL A 530 -8.69 30.97 1.85
CA VAL A 530 -9.18 32.32 1.52
C VAL A 530 -10.54 32.54 2.17
N THR A 531 -10.68 33.66 2.86
CA THR A 531 -11.92 34.10 3.49
C THR A 531 -12.78 34.90 2.52
N GLN A 532 -14.10 34.95 2.76
CA GLN A 532 -15.00 35.76 1.93
C GLN A 532 -14.62 37.24 1.92
N ALA A 533 -14.16 37.77 3.06
CA ALA A 533 -13.71 39.16 3.15
C ALA A 533 -12.48 39.45 2.27
N GLU A 534 -11.53 38.49 2.17
CA GLU A 534 -10.39 38.62 1.26
C GLU A 534 -10.80 38.55 -0.22
N LEU A 535 -11.79 37.70 -0.54
CA LEU A 535 -12.38 37.64 -1.89
C LEU A 535 -13.06 38.95 -2.27
N ASP A 536 -13.91 39.48 -1.39
CA ASP A 536 -14.65 40.72 -1.63
C ASP A 536 -13.70 41.91 -1.82
N HIS A 537 -12.60 41.95 -1.05
CA HIS A 537 -11.55 42.96 -1.21
C HIS A 537 -10.80 42.81 -2.54
N ALA A 538 -10.39 41.59 -2.90
CA ALA A 538 -9.67 41.35 -4.15
C ALA A 538 -10.53 41.69 -5.39
N HIS A 539 -11.82 41.37 -5.36
CA HIS A 539 -12.75 41.73 -6.44
C HIS A 539 -13.15 43.21 -6.44
N GLY A 540 -13.05 43.92 -5.31
CA GLY A 540 -13.29 45.35 -5.22
C GLY A 540 -12.19 46.22 -5.84
N ASP A 541 -10.95 45.72 -5.89
CA ASP A 541 -9.79 46.42 -6.47
C ASP A 541 -9.63 46.20 -7.99
N HIS A 542 -10.41 45.30 -8.60
CA HIS A 542 -10.42 45.12 -10.05
C HIS A 542 -11.45 46.06 -10.70
N PRO A 543 -11.06 46.91 -11.67
CA PRO A 543 -12.01 47.76 -12.39
C PRO A 543 -13.10 46.90 -13.02
N ALA A 544 -14.36 47.30 -12.81
CA ALA A 544 -15.52 46.65 -13.39
C ALA A 544 -15.32 46.38 -14.89
N GLU A 545 -15.53 45.12 -15.27
CA GLU A 545 -15.81 44.63 -16.62
C GLU A 545 -15.36 45.52 -17.78
N ILE A 546 -14.19 45.22 -18.37
CA ILE A 546 -13.99 45.47 -19.79
C ILE A 546 -14.80 44.40 -20.52
N THR A 547 -16.11 44.62 -20.62
CA THR A 547 -17.00 43.85 -21.51
C THR A 547 -16.67 44.23 -22.95
N ASP A 548 -16.42 43.20 -23.78
CA ASP A 548 -16.17 43.35 -25.22
C ASP A 548 -17.29 44.19 -25.87
N LYS A 549 -16.90 45.28 -26.51
CA LYS A 549 -17.56 45.80 -27.71
C LYS A 549 -16.64 45.59 -28.91
#